data_AF-X1R362-F1
#
_entry.id   AF-X1R362-F1
#
_cell.length_a   1.000
_cell.length_b   1.000
_cell.length_c   1.000
_cell.angle_alpha   90.00
_cell.angle_beta   90.00
_cell.angle_gamma   90.00
#
_symmetry.space_group_name_H-M   'P 1'
#
loop_
_entity.id
_entity.type
_entity.pdbx_description
1 polymer ?
#
loop_
_entity_poly.entity_id
_entity_poly.type
_entity_poly.pdbx_seq_one_letter_code
_entity_poly.pdbx_strand_id
1 'polypeptide(L)'
;MIKGSGTQNTATRSESDSIPYPPSWLDRFTEWIERLPGRSWVFYPALGLVLAFAVTVVHWRDGSYPIGTFDAFHVWFGFQTPYFLAMMRYLDGAAEAALKNFRPALNVSEAEYAELSYRLTTAPARPMLLSSLAGVILTVLI
;
A
#
# COMPACT_ATOMS: atom_id res chain seq x y z
N MET A 1 -38.43 48.67 2.76
CA MET A 1 -38.47 48.21 4.17
C MET A 1 -39.27 46.91 4.21
N ILE A 2 -38.89 45.72 4.71
CA ILE A 2 -37.70 45.10 5.35
C ILE A 2 -37.85 43.57 5.06
N LYS A 3 -36.91 42.92 4.36
CA LYS A 3 -35.99 41.84 4.81
C LYS A 3 -36.54 40.69 5.69
N GLY A 4 -36.33 39.46 5.22
CA GLY A 4 -36.22 38.21 6.00
C GLY A 4 -35.87 37.05 5.05
N SER A 5 -34.59 36.71 4.84
CA SER A 5 -33.82 35.70 5.61
C SER A 5 -34.57 34.36 5.62
N GLY A 6 -34.23 33.32 4.85
CA GLY A 6 -32.91 32.73 4.68
C GLY A 6 -32.66 31.77 5.85
N THR A 7 -32.80 30.46 5.62
CA THR A 7 -32.25 29.29 6.37
C THR A 7 -33.08 28.05 5.99
N GLN A 8 -32.60 26.83 5.74
CA GLN A 8 -31.30 26.19 5.74
C GLN A 8 -31.59 24.80 5.13
N ASN A 9 -31.00 24.43 3.99
CA ASN A 9 -31.08 23.06 3.48
C ASN A 9 -29.73 22.57 2.95
N THR A 10 -28.64 23.02 3.58
CA THR A 10 -27.26 22.72 3.19
C THR A 10 -26.47 21.94 4.26
N ALA A 11 -27.10 21.58 5.38
CA ALA A 11 -26.41 20.98 6.55
C ALA A 11 -26.40 19.44 6.56
N THR A 12 -26.29 18.79 5.41
CA THR A 12 -26.00 17.34 5.33
C THR A 12 -24.91 16.98 4.30
N ARG A 13 -24.25 17.96 3.68
CA ARG A 13 -23.12 17.73 2.75
C ARG A 13 -21.76 18.15 3.32
N SER A 14 -21.67 18.33 4.64
CA SER A 14 -20.43 18.69 5.33
C SER A 14 -19.78 17.44 5.92
N GLU A 15 -18.50 17.22 5.57
CA GLU A 15 -17.50 16.30 6.14
C GLU A 15 -17.19 14.98 5.41
N SER A 16 -18.07 14.39 4.59
CA SER A 16 -17.77 13.09 3.94
C SER A 16 -17.13 13.17 2.55
N ASP A 17 -16.90 14.37 2.00
CA ASP A 17 -16.47 14.59 0.59
C ASP A 17 -14.93 14.63 0.41
N SER A 18 -14.14 14.32 1.45
CA SER A 18 -12.68 14.58 1.44
C SER A 18 -11.80 13.45 0.88
N ILE A 19 -12.38 12.32 0.43
CA ILE A 19 -11.60 11.17 -0.10
C ILE A 19 -11.98 10.93 -1.57
N PRO A 20 -11.10 11.24 -2.54
CA PRO A 20 -11.37 11.11 -3.97
C PRO A 20 -11.81 9.71 -4.44
N TYR A 21 -11.26 8.66 -3.81
CA TYR A 21 -11.61 7.26 -4.05
C TYR A 21 -11.15 6.40 -2.88
N PRO A 22 -11.74 5.21 -2.63
CA PRO A 22 -11.32 4.36 -1.52
C PRO A 22 -9.88 3.83 -1.70
N PRO A 23 -9.09 3.76 -0.62
CA PRO A 23 -7.72 3.24 -0.65
C PRO A 23 -7.71 1.74 -0.96
N SER A 24 -6.65 1.29 -1.63
CA SER A 24 -6.51 -0.10 -2.06
C SER A 24 -6.25 -1.06 -0.91
N TRP A 25 -6.35 -2.36 -1.20
CA TRP A 25 -6.02 -3.40 -0.22
C TRP A 25 -4.55 -3.29 0.23
N LEU A 26 -3.66 -2.86 -0.67
CA LEU A 26 -2.24 -2.68 -0.40
C LEU A 26 -2.01 -1.50 0.55
N ASP A 27 -2.66 -0.37 0.30
CA ASP A 27 -2.58 0.83 1.16
C ASP A 27 -3.09 0.52 2.57
N ARG A 28 -4.21 -0.21 2.67
CA ARG A 28 -4.75 -0.65 3.97
C ARG A 28 -3.80 -1.62 4.69
N PHE A 29 -3.13 -2.48 3.93
CA PHE A 29 -2.19 -3.45 4.47
C PHE A 29 -0.92 -2.75 5.00
N THR A 30 -0.36 -1.80 4.25
CA THR A 30 0.80 -1.01 4.70
C THR A 30 0.45 -0.15 5.90
N GLU A 31 -0.71 0.53 5.92
CA GLU A 31 -1.20 1.23 7.11
C GLU A 31 -1.36 0.30 8.31
N TRP A 32 -1.86 -0.92 8.11
CA TRP A 32 -1.99 -1.90 9.20
C TRP A 32 -0.62 -2.29 9.77
N ILE A 33 0.39 -2.49 8.92
CA ILE A 33 1.77 -2.77 9.37
C ILE A 33 2.31 -1.61 10.21
N GLU A 34 2.02 -0.37 9.85
CA GLU A 34 2.48 0.80 10.60
C GLU A 34 1.86 0.94 11.97
N ARG A 35 0.65 0.41 12.15
CA ARG A 35 -0.05 0.40 13.44
C ARG A 35 0.48 -0.70 14.37
N LEU A 36 1.33 -1.62 13.89
CA LEU A 36 1.90 -2.67 14.74
C LEU A 36 2.87 -2.06 15.76
N PRO A 37 2.82 -2.50 17.03
CA PRO A 37 3.73 -2.02 18.06
C PRO A 37 5.17 -2.45 17.73
N GLY A 38 6.00 -1.50 17.31
CA GLY A 38 7.41 -1.74 17.02
C GLY A 38 7.91 -0.99 15.79
N ARG A 39 9.09 -1.38 15.32
CA ARG A 39 9.67 -0.84 14.08
C ARG A 39 9.02 -1.54 12.90
N SER A 40 8.02 -0.93 12.29
CA SER A 40 7.26 -1.47 11.14
C SER A 40 8.15 -2.09 10.04
N TRP A 41 9.33 -1.52 9.78
CA TRP A 41 10.32 -2.06 8.86
C TRP A 41 10.73 -3.53 9.13
N VAL A 42 10.74 -3.98 10.39
CA VAL A 42 11.13 -5.36 10.76
C VAL A 42 10.11 -6.40 10.26
N PHE A 43 8.88 -5.98 9.99
CA PHE A 43 7.85 -6.86 9.45
C PHE A 43 8.25 -7.46 8.09
N TYR A 44 8.81 -6.65 7.19
CA TYR A 44 9.17 -7.10 5.83
C TYR A 44 10.26 -8.20 5.80
N PRO A 45 11.42 -8.07 6.47
CA PRO A 45 12.40 -9.14 6.51
C PRO A 45 11.88 -10.36 7.27
N ALA A 46 11.08 -10.19 8.33
CA ALA A 46 10.47 -11.31 9.03
C ALA A 46 9.52 -12.10 8.11
N LEU A 47 8.68 -11.40 7.33
CA LEU A 47 7.81 -12.03 6.33
C LEU A 47 8.64 -12.78 5.27
N GLY A 48 9.75 -12.20 4.80
CA GLY A 48 10.65 -12.85 3.84
C GLY A 48 11.26 -14.14 4.38
N LEU A 49 11.71 -14.13 5.64
CA LEU A 49 12.21 -15.34 6.31
C LEU A 49 11.12 -16.41 6.42
N VAL A 50 9.89 -16.03 6.80
CA VAL A 50 8.76 -16.97 6.91
C VAL A 50 8.44 -17.59 5.54
N LEU A 51 8.37 -16.79 4.47
CA LEU A 51 8.09 -17.27 3.12
C LEU A 51 9.21 -18.17 2.59
N ALA A 52 10.47 -17.75 2.72
CA ALA A 52 11.63 -18.53 2.32
C ALA A 52 11.70 -19.88 3.07
N PHE A 53 11.41 -19.86 4.37
CA PHE A 53 11.36 -21.08 5.17
C PHE A 53 10.21 -21.99 4.76
N ALA A 54 9.02 -21.45 4.52
CA ALA A 54 7.87 -22.23 4.06
C ALA A 54 8.16 -22.95 2.73
N VAL A 55 8.74 -22.24 1.75
CA VAL A 55 9.16 -22.82 0.46
C VAL A 55 10.22 -23.92 0.67
N THR A 56 11.21 -23.65 1.53
CA THR A 56 12.27 -24.62 1.83
C THR A 56 11.70 -25.91 2.45
N VAL A 57 10.76 -25.79 3.40
CA VAL A 57 10.11 -26.95 4.03
C VAL A 57 9.32 -27.78 3.02
N VAL A 58 8.67 -27.14 2.03
CA VAL A 58 7.99 -27.88 0.95
C VAL A 58 8.99 -28.72 0.16
N HIS A 59 10.13 -28.14 -0.23
CA HIS A 59 11.17 -28.85 -0.98
C HIS A 59 11.91 -29.94 -0.18
N TRP A 60 11.98 -29.80 1.14
CA TRP A 60 12.43 -30.89 2.00
C TRP A 60 11.44 -32.05 2.03
N ARG A 61 10.13 -31.75 1.98
CA ARG A 61 9.08 -32.76 2.06
C ARG A 61 8.83 -33.49 0.74
N ASP A 62 9.04 -32.83 -0.39
CA ASP A 62 8.96 -33.46 -1.72
C ASP A 62 10.26 -34.15 -2.15
N GLY A 63 11.35 -33.97 -1.39
CA GLY A 63 12.65 -34.58 -1.63
C GLY A 63 13.50 -33.87 -2.68
N SER A 64 13.08 -32.70 -3.16
CA SER A 64 13.87 -31.88 -4.11
C SER A 64 15.18 -31.41 -3.48
N TYR A 65 15.19 -31.16 -2.17
CA TYR A 65 16.38 -30.78 -1.41
C TYR A 65 16.60 -31.66 -0.18
N PRO A 66 17.87 -31.97 0.18
CA PRO A 66 18.17 -32.61 1.45
C PRO A 66 17.67 -31.77 2.64
N ILE A 67 17.13 -32.43 3.66
CA ILE A 67 16.69 -31.74 4.87
C ILE A 67 17.87 -31.02 5.51
N GLY A 68 17.68 -29.75 5.87
CA GLY A 68 18.71 -28.89 6.46
C GLY A 68 19.51 -28.07 5.44
N THR A 69 19.30 -28.27 4.14
CA THR A 69 19.91 -27.40 3.11
C THR A 69 19.00 -26.24 2.74
N PHE A 70 19.59 -25.09 2.48
CA PHE A 70 18.91 -23.91 1.95
C PHE A 70 19.47 -23.57 0.58
N ASP A 71 18.57 -23.40 -0.38
CA ASP A 71 18.93 -22.93 -1.72
C ASP A 71 18.83 -21.39 -1.76
N ALA A 72 19.91 -20.75 -2.21
CA ALA A 72 20.00 -19.29 -2.20
C ALA A 72 18.98 -18.62 -3.14
N PHE A 73 18.64 -19.28 -4.24
CA PHE A 73 17.66 -18.77 -5.19
C PHE A 73 16.25 -18.77 -4.58
N HIS A 74 15.84 -19.85 -3.93
CA HIS A 74 14.53 -19.90 -3.25
C HIS A 74 14.44 -18.94 -2.06
N VAL A 75 15.54 -18.77 -1.33
CA VAL A 75 15.61 -17.74 -0.28
C VAL A 75 15.41 -16.36 -0.89
N TRP A 76 16.15 -16.00 -1.94
CA TRP A 76 15.99 -14.73 -2.66
C TRP A 76 14.55 -14.51 -3.14
N PHE A 77 13.92 -15.54 -3.73
CA PHE A 77 12.52 -15.49 -4.15
C PHE A 77 11.55 -15.23 -2.99
N GLY A 78 11.77 -15.86 -1.83
CA GLY A 78 10.97 -15.62 -0.63
C GLY A 78 11.00 -14.16 -0.16
N PHE A 79 12.10 -13.45 -0.40
CA PHE A 79 12.22 -12.02 -0.07
C PHE A 79 11.65 -11.08 -1.13
N GLN A 80 11.38 -11.54 -2.34
CA GLN A 80 10.94 -10.67 -3.43
C GLN A 80 9.58 -10.02 -3.14
N THR A 81 8.62 -10.78 -2.62
CA THR A 81 7.29 -10.25 -2.24
C THR A 81 7.38 -9.14 -1.17
N PRO A 82 7.98 -9.37 0.03
CA PRO A 82 8.09 -8.33 1.04
C PRO A 82 8.95 -7.15 0.58
N TYR A 83 9.95 -7.38 -0.28
CA TYR A 83 10.72 -6.31 -0.89
C TYR A 83 9.85 -5.35 -1.71
N PHE A 84 8.99 -5.86 -2.60
CA PHE A 84 8.11 -4.99 -3.39
C PHE A 84 7.07 -4.26 -2.53
N LEU A 85 6.56 -4.90 -1.47
CA LEU A 85 5.66 -4.25 -0.52
C LEU A 85 6.36 -3.10 0.22
N ALA A 86 7.59 -3.33 0.69
CA ALA A 86 8.40 -2.29 1.32
C ALA A 86 8.76 -1.16 0.34
N MET A 87 9.05 -1.52 -0.92
CA MET A 87 9.37 -0.56 -1.98
C MET A 87 8.19 0.35 -2.29
N MET A 88 6.98 -0.18 -2.47
CA MET A 88 5.78 0.64 -2.69
C MET A 88 5.58 1.62 -1.55
N ARG A 89 5.65 1.15 -0.32
CA ARG A 89 5.54 2.02 0.87
C ARG A 89 6.61 3.12 0.89
N TYR A 90 7.85 2.78 0.53
CA TYR A 90 8.93 3.74 0.42
C TYR A 90 8.65 4.79 -0.67
N LEU A 91 8.14 4.36 -1.83
CA LEU A 91 7.78 5.25 -2.93
C LEU A 91 6.66 6.21 -2.57
N ASP A 92 5.63 5.76 -1.83
CA ASP A 92 4.56 6.64 -1.35
C ASP A 92 5.12 7.74 -0.43
N GLY A 93 6.01 7.38 0.49
CA GLY A 93 6.69 8.33 1.36
C GLY A 93 7.62 9.28 0.60
N ALA A 94 8.32 8.77 -0.42
CA ALA A 94 9.17 9.60 -1.28
C ALA A 94 8.34 10.59 -2.11
N ALA A 95 7.18 10.17 -2.63
CA ALA A 95 6.25 11.02 -3.37
C ALA A 95 5.66 12.12 -2.48
N GLU A 96 5.25 11.78 -1.25
CA GLU A 96 4.77 12.74 -0.27
C GLU A 96 5.84 13.79 0.08
N ALA A 97 7.07 13.33 0.38
CA ALA A 97 8.18 14.22 0.70
C ALA A 97 8.54 15.14 -0.48
N ALA A 98 8.54 14.61 -1.70
CA ALA A 98 8.76 15.40 -2.90
C ALA A 98 7.67 16.47 -3.08
N LEU A 99 6.39 16.09 -2.95
CA LEU A 99 5.26 17.01 -3.08
C LEU A 99 5.34 18.14 -2.03
N LYS A 100 5.70 17.81 -0.79
CA LYS A 100 5.91 18.79 0.29
C LYS A 100 6.98 19.82 -0.06
N ASN A 101 8.06 19.41 -0.70
CA ASN A 101 9.10 20.33 -1.17
C ASN A 101 8.61 21.25 -2.29
N PHE A 102 7.66 20.80 -3.12
CA PHE A 102 7.04 21.60 -4.17
C PHE A 102 5.89 22.50 -3.68
N ARG A 103 5.38 22.31 -2.46
CA ARG A 103 4.26 23.11 -1.90
C ARG A 103 4.40 24.63 -2.11
N PRO A 104 5.56 25.27 -1.89
CA PRO A 104 5.70 26.73 -2.05
C PRO A 104 5.53 27.23 -3.49
N ALA A 105 5.73 26.36 -4.50
CA ALA A 105 5.58 26.69 -5.91
C ALA A 105 4.15 26.43 -6.43
N LEU A 106 3.31 25.73 -5.65
CA LEU A 106 1.94 25.39 -6.03
C LEU A 106 0.98 26.48 -5.57
N ASN A 107 0.37 27.19 -6.51
CA ASN A 107 -0.70 28.16 -6.23
C ASN A 107 -2.07 27.46 -6.11
N VAL A 108 -2.20 26.58 -5.12
CA VAL A 108 -3.42 25.80 -4.83
C VAL A 108 -3.82 25.96 -3.37
N SER A 109 -5.11 25.84 -3.09
CA SER A 109 -5.66 25.81 -1.74
C SER A 109 -5.20 24.57 -0.96
N GLU A 110 -5.37 24.57 0.36
CA GLU A 110 -5.06 23.42 1.22
C GLU A 110 -5.90 22.18 0.86
N ALA A 111 -7.16 22.37 0.48
CA ALA A 111 -8.04 21.28 0.08
C ALA A 111 -7.57 20.63 -1.23
N GLU A 112 -7.19 21.43 -2.23
CA GLU A 112 -6.65 20.94 -3.50
C GLU A 112 -5.29 20.27 -3.31
N TYR A 113 -4.45 20.78 -2.41
CA TYR A 113 -3.17 20.16 -2.08
C TYR A 113 -3.37 18.79 -1.41
N ALA A 114 -4.31 18.68 -0.47
CA ALA A 114 -4.64 17.42 0.20
C ALA A 114 -5.17 16.36 -0.78
N GLU A 115 -6.05 16.77 -1.71
CA GLU A 115 -6.53 15.90 -2.79
C GLU A 115 -5.37 15.44 -3.70
N LEU A 116 -4.50 16.37 -4.11
CA LEU A 116 -3.35 16.05 -4.95
C LEU A 116 -2.41 15.06 -4.26
N SER A 117 -2.11 15.29 -2.97
CA SER A 117 -1.30 14.38 -2.16
C SER A 117 -1.92 13.00 -2.10
N TYR A 118 -3.23 12.91 -1.80
CA TYR A 118 -3.94 11.64 -1.75
C TYR A 118 -3.86 10.87 -3.07
N ARG A 119 -4.11 11.55 -4.19
CA ARG A 119 -4.07 10.92 -5.52
C ARG A 119 -2.68 10.46 -5.95
N LEU A 120 -1.62 11.07 -5.41
CA LEU A 120 -0.24 10.70 -5.70
C LEU A 120 0.24 9.50 -4.89
N THR A 121 -0.23 9.34 -3.64
CA THR A 121 0.28 8.34 -2.70
C THR A 121 -0.68 7.19 -2.42
N THR A 122 -1.91 7.26 -2.93
CA THR A 122 -2.93 6.24 -2.66
C THR A 122 -3.41 5.60 -3.94
N ALA A 123 -3.30 4.28 -4.05
CA ALA A 123 -3.79 3.58 -5.22
C ALA A 123 -5.32 3.36 -5.17
N PRO A 124 -6.03 3.42 -6.31
CA PRO A 124 -7.44 3.12 -6.34
C PRO A 124 -7.69 1.62 -6.09
N ALA A 125 -8.69 1.31 -5.26
CA ALA A 125 -8.93 -0.06 -4.81
C ALA A 125 -9.21 -1.10 -5.90
N ARG A 126 -10.05 -0.76 -6.89
CA ARG A 126 -10.48 -1.73 -7.92
C ARG A 126 -9.36 -2.09 -8.90
N PRO A 127 -8.65 -1.13 -9.53
CA PRO A 127 -7.55 -1.47 -10.43
C PRO A 127 -6.46 -2.27 -9.74
N MET A 128 -6.10 -1.93 -8.51
CA MET A 128 -5.09 -2.67 -7.74
C MET A 128 -5.51 -4.12 -7.48
N LEU A 129 -6.78 -4.36 -7.11
CA LEU A 129 -7.30 -5.71 -6.92
C LEU A 129 -7.30 -6.52 -8.22
N LEU A 130 -7.76 -5.93 -9.32
CA LEU A 130 -7.79 -6.60 -10.62
C LEU A 130 -6.38 -6.96 -11.10
N SER A 131 -5.41 -6.05 -10.96
CA SER A 131 -4.01 -6.32 -11.29
C SER A 131 -3.41 -7.44 -10.44
N SER A 132 -3.76 -7.47 -9.14
CA SER A 132 -3.30 -8.53 -8.23
C SER A 132 -3.88 -9.89 -8.61
N LEU A 133 -5.18 -9.95 -8.90
CA LEU A 133 -5.85 -11.17 -9.35
C LEU A 133 -5.30 -11.67 -10.69
N ALA A 134 -5.06 -10.76 -11.64
CA ALA A 134 -4.46 -11.09 -12.92
C ALA A 134 -3.05 -11.67 -12.75
N GLY A 135 -2.25 -11.10 -11.84
CA GLY A 135 -0.93 -11.64 -11.49
C GLY A 135 -0.99 -13.05 -10.93
N VAL A 136 -1.89 -13.30 -9.96
CA VAL A 136 -2.09 -14.64 -9.38
C VAL A 136 -2.52 -15.65 -10.44
N ILE A 137 -3.48 -15.29 -11.29
CA ILE A 137 -3.95 -16.16 -12.38
C ILE A 137 -2.78 -16.49 -13.32
N LEU A 138 -1.99 -15.50 -13.71
CA LEU A 138 -0.83 -15.72 -14.58
C LEU A 138 0.20 -16.65 -13.93
N THR A 139 0.51 -16.48 -12.64
CA THR A 139 1.44 -17.34 -11.91
C THR A 139 0.95 -18.78 -11.79
N VAL A 140 -0.36 -19.01 -11.68
CA VAL A 140 -0.93 -20.37 -11.63
C VAL A 140 -0.94 -21.06 -13.00
N LEU A 141 -0.97 -20.28 -14.09
CA LEU A 141 -1.04 -20.81 -15.46
C LEU A 141 0.33 -21.13 -16.08
N ILE A 142 1.43 -20.67 -15.49
CA ILE A 142 2.82 -20.90 -15.95
C ILE A 142 3.43 -22.02 -15.13
#